data_AF-A0A6J4H433-F1
#
_entry.id   AF-A0A6J4H433-F1
#
_cell.length_a   1.000
_cell.length_b   1.000
_cell.length_c   1.000
_cell.angle_alpha   90.00
_cell.angle_beta   90.00
_cell.angle_gamma   90.00
#
_symmetry.space_group_name_H-M   'P 1'
#
loop_
_entity.id
_entity.type
_entity.pdbx_description
1 polymer ?
#
loop_
_entity_poly.entity_id
_entity_poly.type
_entity_poly.pdbx_seq_one_letter_code
_entity_poly.pdbx_strand_id
1 'polypeptide(L)' 'MATGETGFDDVTFDLVSVQYHALKAGHDYGQYVRDAENAGLNEVADFFRNVMSQDSERAHQCHQYLAQLTSKTGS' A
#
# COMPACT_ATOMS: atom_id res chain seq x y z
N MET A 1 27.21 -2.71 0.69
CA MET A 1 26.46 -1.46 0.96
C MET A 1 26.61 -0.58 -0.25
N ALA A 2 25.52 -0.30 -0.96
CA ALA A 2 25.52 0.59 -2.12
C ALA A 2 24.97 1.95 -1.67
N THR A 3 25.85 2.93 -1.69
CA THR A 3 25.60 4.36 -1.48
C THR A 3 24.81 4.92 -2.66
N GLY A 4 23.54 5.22 -2.43
CA GLY A 4 22.67 5.98 -3.34
C GLY A 4 22.07 7.18 -2.61
N GLU A 5 22.92 7.92 -1.88
CA GLU A 5 22.55 9.11 -1.14
C GLU A 5 22.17 10.24 -2.12
N THR A 6 20.88 10.53 -2.22
CA THR A 6 20.36 11.86 -2.58
C THR A 6 20.49 12.85 -1.40
N GLY A 7 21.19 12.48 -0.32
CA GLY A 7 21.39 13.32 0.86
C GLY A 7 20.18 13.38 1.81
N PHE A 8 19.11 12.64 1.50
CA PHE A 8 18.03 12.32 2.43
C PHE A 8 17.79 10.81 2.31
N ASP A 9 17.98 10.07 3.41
CA ASP A 9 17.39 8.75 3.57
C ASP A 9 15.86 8.95 3.59
N ASP A 10 15.24 9.07 2.40
CA ASP A 10 13.86 9.53 2.29
C ASP A 10 12.86 8.40 2.55
N VAL A 11 12.98 7.80 3.74
CA VAL A 11 12.01 6.87 4.30
C VAL A 11 10.59 7.48 4.28
N THR A 12 10.48 8.81 4.29
CA THR A 12 9.20 9.51 4.11
C THR A 12 8.68 9.30 2.69
N PHE A 13 9.49 9.52 1.67
CA PHE A 13 9.16 9.20 0.27
C PHE A 13 8.87 7.71 0.07
N ASP A 14 9.66 6.82 0.67
CA ASP A 14 9.42 5.37 0.58
C ASP A 14 8.05 5.00 1.17
N LEU A 15 7.71 5.53 2.35
CA LEU A 15 6.42 5.31 2.99
C LEU A 15 5.25 5.93 2.19
N VAL A 16 5.43 7.13 1.64
CA VAL A 16 4.44 7.77 0.76
C VAL A 16 4.24 6.94 -0.51
N SER A 17 5.32 6.43 -1.10
CA SER A 17 5.29 5.60 -2.29
C SER A 17 4.51 4.30 -2.04
N VAL A 18 4.83 3.57 -0.97
CA VAL A 18 4.11 2.35 -0.58
C VAL A 18 2.63 2.65 -0.31
N GLN A 19 2.33 3.69 0.47
CA GLN A 19 0.95 4.11 0.74
C GLN A 19 0.17 4.41 -0.54
N TYR A 20 0.75 5.21 -1.45
CA TYR A 20 0.13 5.56 -2.70
C TYR A 20 -0.17 4.34 -3.56
N HIS A 21 0.81 3.43 -3.73
CA HIS A 21 0.63 2.24 -4.54
C HIS A 21 -0.42 1.28 -3.97
N ALA A 22 -0.46 1.10 -2.65
CA ALA A 22 -1.46 0.28 -1.97
C ALA A 22 -2.88 0.85 -2.16
N LEU A 23 -3.06 2.18 -1.98
CA LEU A 23 -4.34 2.85 -2.18
C LEU A 23 -4.78 2.81 -3.65
N LYS A 24 -3.85 3.04 -4.58
CA LYS A 24 -4.13 2.99 -6.02
C LYS A 24 -4.58 1.60 -6.45
N ALA A 25 -3.88 0.55 -6.02
CA ALA A 25 -4.23 -0.82 -6.38
C ALA A 25 -5.58 -1.24 -5.77
N GLY A 26 -5.90 -0.75 -4.57
CA GLY A 26 -7.21 -0.91 -3.92
C GLY A 26 -8.40 -0.51 -4.79
N HIS A 27 -8.25 0.53 -5.60
CA HIS A 27 -9.31 0.99 -6.52
C HIS A 27 -9.59 -0.04 -7.64
N ASP A 28 -8.57 -0.76 -8.10
CA ASP A 28 -8.68 -1.70 -9.22
C ASP A 28 -9.14 -3.09 -8.76
N TYR A 29 -8.86 -3.49 -7.51
CA TYR A 29 -9.22 -4.82 -6.99
C TYR A 29 -10.71 -5.14 -7.04
N GLY A 30 -11.58 -4.14 -6.87
CA GLY A 30 -13.02 -4.35 -6.99
C GLY A 30 -13.43 -4.87 -8.38
N GLN A 31 -12.75 -4.44 -9.44
CA GLN A 31 -12.97 -4.97 -10.78
C GLN A 31 -12.45 -6.40 -10.89
N TYR A 32 -11.26 -6.69 -10.35
CA TYR A 32 -10.67 -8.04 -10.43
C TYR A 32 -11.50 -9.09 -9.67
N VAL A 33 -12.06 -8.72 -8.52
CA VAL A 33 -13.01 -9.56 -7.77
C VAL A 33 -14.23 -9.87 -8.63
N ARG A 34 -14.87 -8.84 -9.22
CA ARG A 34 -16.04 -9.02 -10.10
C ARG A 34 -15.73 -9.89 -11.31
N ASP A 35 -14.57 -9.69 -11.94
CA ASP A 35 -14.18 -10.48 -13.11
C ASP A 35 -13.97 -11.96 -12.74
N ALA A 36 -13.34 -12.23 -11.59
CA ALA A 36 -13.17 -13.59 -11.09
C ALA A 36 -14.51 -14.25 -10.70
N GLU A 37 -15.41 -13.52 -10.04
CA GLU A 37 -16.77 -13.99 -9.70
C GLU A 37 -17.57 -14.31 -10.96
N ASN A 38 -17.57 -13.41 -11.95
CA ASN A 38 -18.27 -13.60 -13.23
C ASN A 38 -17.72 -14.79 -14.02
N ALA A 39 -16.44 -15.12 -13.86
CA ALA A 39 -15.80 -16.29 -14.44
C ALA A 39 -16.00 -17.59 -13.62
N GLY A 40 -16.67 -17.53 -12.47
CA GLY A 40 -16.84 -18.68 -11.56
C GLY A 40 -15.56 -19.10 -10.82
N LEU A 41 -14.54 -18.24 -10.78
CA LEU A 41 -13.24 -18.51 -10.18
C LEU A 41 -13.20 -18.02 -8.72
N ASN A 42 -13.96 -18.68 -7.86
CA ASN A 42 -14.16 -18.25 -6.46
C ASN A 42 -12.84 -18.13 -5.67
N GLU A 43 -11.92 -19.07 -5.81
CA GLU A 43 -10.62 -19.03 -5.11
C GLU A 43 -9.77 -17.82 -5.54
N VAL A 44 -9.88 -17.42 -6.81
CA VAL A 44 -9.19 -16.25 -7.34
C VAL A 44 -9.83 -14.96 -6.83
N ALA A 45 -11.17 -14.93 -6.74
CA ALA A 45 -11.88 -13.81 -6.13
C ALA A 45 -11.49 -13.64 -4.65
N ASP A 46 -11.40 -14.74 -3.88
CA ASP A 46 -10.95 -14.73 -2.50
C ASP A 46 -9.50 -14.27 -2.36
N PHE A 47 -8.63 -14.69 -3.28
CA PHE A 47 -7.27 -14.17 -3.35
C PHE A 47 -7.25 -12.64 -3.54
N PHE A 48 -8.02 -12.09 -4.48
CA PHE A 48 -8.06 -10.64 -4.69
C PHE A 48 -8.65 -9.87 -3.50
N ARG A 49 -9.67 -10.42 -2.82
CA ARG A 49 -10.19 -9.83 -1.57
C ARG A 49 -9.12 -9.81 -0.47
N ASN A 50 -8.33 -10.87 -0.36
CA ASN A 50 -7.23 -10.93 0.60
C ASN A 50 -6.14 -9.91 0.28
N VAL A 51 -5.73 -9.79 -0.99
CA VAL A 51 -4.78 -8.76 -1.43
C VAL A 51 -5.30 -7.36 -1.10
N MET A 52 -6.59 -7.08 -1.38
CA MET A 52 -7.22 -5.80 -1.04
C MET A 52 -7.15 -5.48 0.45
N SER A 53 -7.42 -6.47 1.31
CA SER A 53 -7.31 -6.30 2.76
C SER A 53 -5.89 -5.98 3.19
N GLN A 54 -4.90 -6.68 2.65
CA GLN A 54 -3.49 -6.48 2.97
C GLN A 54 -2.97 -5.12 2.49
N ASP A 55 -3.40 -4.64 1.33
CA ASP A 55 -3.04 -3.30 0.85
C ASP A 55 -3.69 -2.20 1.70
N SER A 56 -4.94 -2.39 2.12
CA SER A 56 -5.59 -1.46 3.06
C SER A 56 -4.81 -1.35 4.38
N GLU A 57 -4.38 -2.48 4.93
CA GLU A 57 -3.57 -2.51 6.14
C GLU A 57 -2.20 -1.85 5.93
N ARG A 58 -1.50 -2.16 4.83
CA ARG A 58 -0.22 -1.52 4.48
C ARG A 58 -0.35 0.00 4.34
N ALA A 59 -1.39 0.48 3.66
CA ALA A 59 -1.64 1.91 3.52
C ALA A 59 -1.87 2.58 4.88
N HIS A 60 -2.62 1.93 5.77
CA HIS A 60 -2.86 2.41 7.13
C HIS A 60 -1.57 2.46 7.96
N GLN A 61 -0.75 1.41 7.92
CA GLN A 61 0.53 1.39 8.64
C GLN A 61 1.49 2.48 8.15
N CYS A 62 1.60 2.69 6.83
CA CYS A 62 2.38 3.79 6.28
C CYS A 62 1.89 5.15 6.79
N HIS A 63 0.56 5.34 6.92
CA HIS A 63 -0.02 6.56 7.45
C HIS A 63 0.43 6.81 8.89
N GLN A 64 0.41 5.76 9.72
CA GLN A 64 0.84 5.85 11.11
C GLN A 64 2.33 6.20 11.23
N TYR A 65 3.19 5.59 10.40
CA TYR A 65 4.63 5.93 10.39
C TYR A 65 4.87 7.38 9.95
N LEU A 66 4.17 7.84 8.91
CA LEU A 66 4.26 9.23 8.46
C LEU A 66 3.81 10.23 9.55
N ALA A 67 2.75 9.91 10.30
CA ALA A 67 2.32 10.73 11.43
C ALA A 67 3.37 10.78 12.56
N GLN A 68 4.06 9.67 12.83
CA GLN A 68 5.14 9.62 13.81
C GLN A 68 6.39 10.41 13.37
N LEU A 69 6.73 10.37 12.09
CA LEU A 69 7.86 11.13 11.55
C LEU A 69 7.60 12.64 11.57
N THR A 70 6.41 13.06 11.16
CA THR A 70 6.03 14.49 11.13
C THR A 70 5.89 15.10 12.52
N SER A 71 5.43 14.34 13.52
CA SER A 71 5.35 14.81 14.91
C SER A 71 6.73 14.96 15.56
N LYS A 72 7.69 14.08 15.26
CA LYS A 72 9.07 14.18 15.78
C LYS A 72 9.84 15.38 15.22
N THR A 73 9.61 15.76 13.96
CA THR A 73 10.32 16.87 13.30
C THR A 73 9.81 18.26 13.74
N GLY A 74 8.63 18.33 14.37
CA GLY A 74 8.04 19.58 14.87
C GLY A 74 8.31 19.90 16.34
N SER A 75 9.17 19.13 17.04
CA SER A 75 9.50 19.28 18.47
C SER A 75 10.89 19.86 18.70
#